data_AF-A0A6P8AQF4-F1
#
_entry.id   AF-A0A6P8AQF4-F1
#
_cell.length_a   1.000
_cell.length_b   1.000
_cell.length_c   1.000
_cell.angle_alpha   90.00
_cell.angle_beta   90.00
_cell.angle_gamma   90.00
#
_symmetry.space_group_name_H-M   'P 1'
#
loop_
_entity.id
_entity.type
_entity.pdbx_description
1 polymer ?
#
loop_
_entity_poly.entity_id
_entity_poly.type
_entity_poly.pdbx_seq_one_letter_code
_entity_poly.pdbx_strand_id
1 'polypeptide(L)'
;MILDRPAVIPKVVKGAAAVFGSFGNGTEAFLDVIFGIAAPEGKLPFNLPRLQKAVKKLIENVPFDIKNPVFTFKHGLRYGKYAI
;
A
#
# COMPACT_ATOMS: atom_id res chain seq x y z
N MET A 1 -1.22 -0.31 -9.25
CA MET A 1 -0.03 0.57 -9.28
C MET A 1 1.17 -0.25 -8.86
N ILE A 2 2.30 -0.17 -9.58
CA ILE A 2 3.55 -0.79 -9.15
C ILE A 2 4.16 0.09 -8.04
N LEU A 3 4.44 -0.51 -6.88
CA LEU A 3 5.03 0.13 -5.70
C LEU A 3 6.45 -0.39 -5.49
N ASP A 4 7.37 -0.02 -6.37
CA ASP A 4 8.81 -0.26 -6.22
C ASP A 4 9.42 0.58 -5.09
N ARG A 5 8.79 1.70 -4.75
CA ARG A 5 9.23 2.63 -3.70
C ARG A 5 8.06 3.32 -2.99
N PRO A 6 8.27 3.96 -1.82
CA PRO A 6 7.22 4.71 -1.14
C PRO A 6 6.61 5.79 -2.05
N ALA A 7 5.30 5.69 -2.29
CA ALA A 7 4.57 6.62 -3.14
C ALA A 7 3.70 7.59 -2.32
N VAL A 8 3.67 8.87 -2.70
CA VAL A 8 2.79 9.89 -2.11
C VAL A 8 1.47 9.89 -2.87
N ILE A 9 0.48 9.14 -2.38
CA ILE A 9 -0.82 8.95 -3.08
C ILE A 9 -2.07 9.34 -2.26
N PRO A 10 -2.05 10.36 -1.37
CA PRO A 10 -3.18 10.68 -0.50
C PRO A 10 -4.47 11.04 -1.26
N LYS A 11 -4.35 11.68 -2.44
CA LYS A 11 -5.51 12.05 -3.27
C LYS A 11 -6.16 10.83 -3.92
N VAL A 12 -5.35 9.86 -4.37
CA VAL A 12 -5.85 8.61 -4.97
C VAL A 12 -6.59 7.80 -3.91
N VAL A 13 -6.00 7.66 -2.73
CA VAL A 13 -6.64 6.93 -1.61
C VAL A 13 -7.97 7.57 -1.19
N LYS A 14 -8.08 8.90 -1.23
CA LYS A 14 -9.32 9.60 -0.90
C LYS A 14 -10.40 9.46 -1.99
N GLY A 15 -10.01 9.35 -3.25
CA GLY A 15 -10.95 9.29 -4.39
C GLY A 15 -11.32 7.88 -4.84
N ALA A 16 -10.59 6.85 -4.40
CA ALA A 16 -10.81 5.47 -4.81
C ALA A 16 -11.66 4.71 -3.78
N ALA A 17 -12.55 3.84 -4.27
CA ALA A 17 -13.29 2.90 -3.42
C ALA A 17 -12.36 1.83 -2.82
N ALA A 18 -11.34 1.41 -3.59
CA ALA A 18 -10.30 0.48 -3.15
C ALA A 18 -8.96 0.81 -3.84
N VAL A 19 -7.85 0.54 -3.18
CA VAL A 19 -6.49 0.75 -3.71
C VAL A 19 -5.69 -0.52 -3.56
N PHE A 20 -5.18 -1.03 -4.70
CA PHE A 20 -4.30 -2.19 -4.74
C PHE A 20 -2.87 -1.78 -5.11
N GLY A 21 -1.92 -2.17 -4.27
CA GLY A 21 -0.50 -2.06 -4.52
C GLY A 21 0.04 -3.37 -5.09
N SER A 22 0.66 -3.30 -6.28
CA SER A 22 1.40 -4.42 -6.87
C SER A 22 2.90 -4.18 -6.67
N PHE A 23 3.65 -5.24 -6.42
CA PHE A 23 5.11 -5.22 -6.27
C PHE A 23 5.80 -5.96 -7.43
N GLY A 24 5.16 -6.00 -8.61
CA GLY A 24 5.62 -6.81 -9.75
C GLY A 24 5.02 -8.22 -9.77
N ASN A 25 3.78 -8.38 -9.32
CA ASN A 25 3.06 -9.64 -9.47
C ASN A 25 2.63 -9.86 -10.93
N GLY A 26 2.44 -11.13 -11.31
CA GLY A 26 1.83 -11.51 -12.58
C GLY A 26 0.36 -11.05 -12.64
N THR A 27 -0.14 -10.78 -13.84
CA THR A 27 -1.48 -10.24 -14.08
C THR A 27 -2.57 -11.16 -13.53
N GLU A 28 -2.42 -12.47 -13.69
CA GLU A 28 -3.37 -13.50 -13.27
C GLU A 28 -3.54 -13.48 -11.75
N ALA A 29 -2.43 -13.54 -11.01
CA ALA A 29 -2.44 -13.46 -9.55
C ALA A 29 -3.04 -12.15 -9.02
N PHE A 30 -2.90 -11.05 -9.78
CA PHE A 30 -3.52 -9.78 -9.42
C PHE A 30 -5.05 -9.81 -9.61
N LEU A 31 -5.52 -10.41 -10.70
CA LEU A 31 -6.95 -10.56 -10.98
C LEU A 31 -7.63 -11.55 -10.03
N ASP A 32 -6.96 -12.65 -9.66
CA ASP A 32 -7.49 -13.62 -8.69
C ASP A 32 -7.82 -12.97 -7.35
N VAL A 33 -6.97 -12.04 -6.90
CA VAL A 33 -7.24 -11.25 -5.71
C VAL A 33 -8.43 -10.32 -5.95
N ILE A 34 -8.45 -9.54 -7.03
CA ILE A 34 -9.55 -8.61 -7.34
C ILE A 34 -10.91 -9.31 -7.37
N PHE A 35 -10.99 -10.50 -7.98
CA PHE A 35 -12.22 -11.26 -8.10
C PHE A 35 -12.54 -12.11 -6.86
N GLY A 36 -11.67 -12.10 -5.85
CA GLY A 36 -11.88 -12.86 -4.60
C GLY A 36 -11.59 -14.36 -4.70
N ILE A 37 -11.01 -14.82 -5.82
CA ILE A 37 -10.53 -16.20 -5.99
C ILE A 37 -9.39 -16.48 -5.00
N ALA A 38 -8.55 -15.48 -4.75
CA ALA A 38 -7.49 -15.51 -3.73
C ALA A 38 -7.66 -14.37 -2.73
N ALA A 39 -7.23 -14.57 -1.48
CA ALA A 39 -7.28 -13.54 -0.44
C ALA A 39 -6.03 -12.64 -0.47
N PRO A 40 -6.15 -11.32 -0.25
CA PRO A 40 -5.00 -10.43 -0.10
C PRO A 40 -4.34 -10.68 1.27
N GLU A 41 -3.08 -11.08 1.24
CA GLU A 41 -2.28 -11.32 2.45
C GLU A 41 -1.08 -10.37 2.59
N GLY A 42 -0.82 -9.58 1.54
CA GLY A 42 0.30 -8.67 1.45
C GLY A 42 0.29 -7.60 2.53
N LYS A 43 1.48 -7.27 3.03
CA LYS A 43 1.71 -6.21 4.02
C LYS A 43 2.77 -5.25 3.49
N LEU A 44 2.57 -3.96 3.71
CA LEU A 44 3.50 -2.94 3.26
C LEU A 44 4.90 -3.13 3.87
N PRO A 45 5.96 -3.19 3.05
CA PRO A 45 7.34 -3.30 3.53
C PRO A 45 7.93 -1.94 3.98
N PHE A 46 7.21 -0.84 3.78
CA PHE A 46 7.60 0.51 4.18
C PHE A 46 6.39 1.38 4.55
N ASN A 47 6.63 2.53 5.19
CA ASN A 47 5.60 3.54 5.44
C ASN A 47 5.27 4.30 4.14
N LEU A 48 3.98 4.55 3.89
CA LEU A 48 3.53 5.41 2.77
C LEU A 48 3.41 6.87 3.23
N PRO A 49 4.24 7.78 2.69
CA PRO A 49 4.26 9.19 3.08
C PRO A 49 2.99 9.92 2.62
N ARG A 50 2.47 10.80 3.48
CA ARG A 50 1.31 11.64 3.15
C ARG A 50 1.64 12.81 2.24
N LEU A 51 2.88 13.29 2.27
CA LEU A 51 3.33 14.48 1.54
C LEU A 51 4.74 14.28 1.01
N GLN A 52 5.04 14.85 -0.15
CA GLN A 52 6.39 14.93 -0.72
C GLN A 52 7.40 15.58 0.26
N LYS A 53 6.96 16.56 1.06
CA LYS A 53 7.79 17.18 2.11
C LYS A 53 8.20 16.20 3.23
N ALA A 54 7.39 15.18 3.50
CA ALA A 54 7.72 14.14 4.47
C ALA A 54 8.81 13.20 3.91
N VAL A 55 8.82 13.00 2.59
CA VAL A 55 9.89 12.25 1.90
C VAL A 55 11.22 13.00 1.96
N LYS A 56 11.22 14.32 1.73
CA LYS A 56 12.44 15.14 1.81
C LYS A 56 13.05 15.24 3.21
N LYS A 57 12.29 14.90 4.26
CA LYS A 57 12.76 14.88 5.65
C LYS A 57 13.13 13.48 6.14
N LEU A 58 12.95 12.44 5.32
CA LEU A 58 13.39 11.10 5.66
C LEU A 58 14.90 11.10 5.84
N ILE A 59 15.33 10.68 7.02
CA ILE A 59 16.72 10.30 7.25
C ILE A 59 16.83 8.86 6.76
N GLU A 60 17.56 8.64 5.65
CA GLU A 60 17.72 7.30 5.03
C GLU A 60 18.15 6.22 6.03
N ASN A 61 18.88 6.62 7.08
CA ASN A 61 19.47 5.73 8.06
C ASN A 61 18.60 5.49 9.31
N VAL A 62 17.37 6.03 9.35
CA VAL A 62 16.42 5.79 10.46
C VAL A 62 15.20 5.04 9.93
N PRO A 63 15.02 3.75 10.29
CA PRO A 63 13.87 3.00 9.85
C PRO A 63 12.58 3.65 10.40
N PHE A 64 11.59 3.82 9.51
CA PHE A 64 10.24 4.28 9.83
C PHE A 64 10.08 5.73 10.32
N ASP A 65 11.03 6.63 10.07
CA ASP A 65 11.00 8.05 10.52
C ASP A 65 9.98 8.97 9.78
N ILE A 66 8.84 8.42 9.36
CA ILE A 66 7.77 9.19 8.74
C ILE A 66 6.78 9.60 9.82
N LYS A 67 6.78 10.89 10.19
CA LYS A 67 5.72 11.46 11.05
C LYS A 67 4.40 11.49 10.28
N ASN A 68 3.38 10.78 10.78
CA ASN A 68 2.00 10.72 10.25
C ASN A 68 1.87 10.18 8.80
N PRO A 69 2.24 8.91 8.56
CA PRO A 69 2.09 8.28 7.25
C PRO A 69 0.61 8.02 6.93
N VAL A 70 0.27 7.89 5.64
CA VAL A 70 -1.09 7.48 5.21
C VAL A 70 -1.33 6.02 5.57
N PHE A 71 -0.31 5.19 5.35
CA PHE A 71 -0.29 3.80 5.76
C PHE A 71 1.06 3.47 6.38
N THR A 72 1.05 2.77 7.50
CA THR A 72 2.27 2.38 8.21
C THR A 72 2.86 1.08 7.67
N PHE A 73 4.08 0.78 8.06
CA PHE A 73 4.71 -0.51 7.88
C PHE A 73 3.81 -1.63 8.41
N LYS A 74 3.84 -2.77 7.72
CA LYS A 74 2.98 -3.94 7.97
C LYS A 74 1.48 -3.70 7.77
N HIS A 75 1.05 -2.52 7.35
CA HIS A 75 -0.35 -2.29 7.01
C HIS A 75 -0.74 -3.11 5.78
N GLY A 76 -1.91 -3.73 5.84
CA GLY A 76 -2.47 -4.56 4.79
C GLY A 76 -3.89 -4.96 5.19
N LEU A 77 -4.83 -4.79 4.27
CA LEU A 77 -6.24 -5.15 4.50
C LEU A 77 -6.48 -6.60 4.10
N ARG A 78 -7.46 -7.22 4.75
CA ARG A 78 -7.96 -8.55 4.40
C ARG A 78 -9.42 -8.46 4.02
N TYR A 79 -9.88 -9.38 3.18
CA TYR A 79 -11.31 -9.55 2.99
C TYR A 79 -11.95 -9.97 4.32
N GLY A 80 -13.09 -9.35 4.62
CA GLY A 80 -13.89 -9.70 5.79
C GLY A 80 -14.41 -11.13 5.67
N LYS A 81 -14.75 -11.76 6.79
CA LYS A 81 -15.31 -13.13 6.86
C LYS A 81 -16.65 -13.33 6.13
N TYR A 82 -17.11 -12.35 5.36
CA TYR A 82 -18.37 -12.35 4.61
C TYR A 82 -18.16 -11.96 3.14
N ALA A 83 -16.95 -12.14 2.60
CA ALA A 83 -16.77 -12.18 1.16
C ALA A 83 -17.39 -13.50 0.65
N ILE A 84 -18.34 -13.34 -0.26
CA ILE A 84 -19.29 -14.32 -0.79
C ILE A 84 -18.56 -15.48 -1.45
#